data_AF-A0A1V5I8B0-F1
#
_entry.id   AF-A0A1V5I8B0-F1
#
_cell.length_a   1.000
_cell.length_b   1.000
_cell.length_c   1.000
_cell.angle_alpha   90.00
_cell.angle_beta   90.00
_cell.angle_gamma   90.00
#
_symmetry.space_group_name_H-M   'P 1'
#
loop_
_entity.id
_entity.type
_entity.pdbx_description
1 polymer ?
#
loop_
_entity_poly.entity_id
_entity_poly.type
_entity_poly.pdbx_seq_one_letter_code
_entity_poly.pdbx_strand_id
1 'polypeptide(L)'
;MEHISSIIVNFIVRNMEERGLSLYRTDDDKIMALDGGYETCFKFDLVVSDNDFSCAVLSRGERGLVLNRRFNVSWSDAAGIREFMEYVRGL
;
A
#
# COMPACT_ATOMS: atom_id res chain seq x y z
N MET A 1 -21.83 -3.84 -3.24
CA MET A 1 -21.50 -3.84 -1.80
C MET A 1 -20.04 -3.43 -1.72
N GLU A 2 -19.69 -2.36 -1.01
CA GLU A 2 -18.29 -1.96 -0.86
C GLU A 2 -17.61 -2.93 0.11
N HIS A 3 -16.47 -3.50 -0.28
CA HIS A 3 -15.68 -4.33 0.61
C HIS A 3 -14.85 -3.43 1.53
N ILE A 4 -14.71 -3.80 2.81
CA ILE A 4 -13.87 -3.06 3.76
C ILE A 4 -12.42 -2.92 3.25
N SER A 5 -11.96 -3.89 2.47
CA SER A 5 -10.69 -3.89 1.74
C SER A 5 -10.52 -2.68 0.81
N SER A 6 -11.62 -2.19 0.21
CA SER A 6 -11.61 -1.03 -0.67
C SER A 6 -11.16 0.25 0.06
N ILE A 7 -11.37 0.35 1.38
CA ILE A 7 -10.92 1.51 2.17
C ILE A 7 -9.39 1.60 2.12
N ILE A 8 -8.69 0.49 2.34
CA ILE A 8 -7.23 0.44 2.33
C ILE A 8 -6.68 0.68 0.93
N VAL A 9 -7.24 -0.01 -0.06
CA VAL A 9 -6.78 0.10 -1.45
C VAL A 9 -6.99 1.51 -1.99
N ASN A 10 -8.17 2.10 -1.80
CA ASN A 10 -8.47 3.45 -2.25
C ASN A 10 -7.60 4.49 -1.53
N PHE A 11 -7.30 4.27 -0.25
CA PHE A 11 -6.42 5.16 0.49
C PHE A 11 -4.99 5.15 -0.07
N ILE A 12 -4.43 3.97 -0.37
CA ILE A 12 -3.12 3.83 -1.02
C ILE A 12 -3.13 4.54 -2.37
N VAL A 13 -4.11 4.21 -3.23
CA VAL A 13 -4.25 4.78 -4.58
C VAL A 13 -4.26 6.29 -4.53
N ARG A 14 -5.17 6.87 -3.75
CA ARG A 14 -5.32 8.32 -3.65
C ARG A 14 -4.04 9.01 -3.18
N ASN A 15 -3.38 8.49 -2.13
CA ASN A 15 -2.18 9.13 -1.60
C ASN A 15 -1.01 9.06 -2.58
N MET A 16 -0.88 7.99 -3.36
CA MET A 16 0.17 7.89 -4.38
C MET A 16 -0.14 8.77 -5.60
N GLU A 17 -1.40 8.84 -6.05
CA GLU A 17 -1.83 9.73 -7.14
C GLU A 17 -1.64 11.21 -6.79
N GLU A 18 -1.95 11.61 -5.55
CA GLU A 18 -1.73 12.98 -5.06
C GLU A 18 -0.23 13.39 -5.09
N ARG A 19 0.68 12.42 -5.20
CA ARG A 19 2.14 12.62 -5.33
C ARG A 19 2.63 12.54 -6.77
N GLY A 20 1.73 12.39 -7.74
CA GLY A 20 2.06 12.25 -9.15
C GLY A 20 2.58 10.85 -9.53
N LEU A 21 2.36 9.84 -8.69
CA LEU A 21 2.70 8.45 -9.01
C LEU A 21 1.51 7.76 -9.68
N SER A 22 1.81 6.96 -10.70
CA SER A 22 0.84 6.09 -11.35
C SER A 22 0.79 4.73 -10.65
N LEU A 23 -0.40 4.23 -10.34
CA LEU A 23 -0.55 2.91 -9.73
C LEU A 23 -0.92 1.84 -10.74
N TYR A 24 -0.22 0.71 -10.64
CA TYR A 24 -0.48 -0.50 -11.42
C TYR A 24 -0.70 -1.66 -10.47
N ARG A 25 -1.65 -2.54 -10.81
CA ARG A 25 -1.86 -3.79 -10.09
C ARG A 25 -1.20 -4.93 -10.85
N THR A 26 -0.53 -5.82 -10.14
CA THR A 26 -0.10 -7.11 -10.69
C THR A 26 -1.26 -8.10 -10.61
N ASP A 27 -1.16 -9.21 -11.35
CA ASP A 27 -2.13 -10.32 -11.27
C ASP A 27 -2.24 -10.93 -9.85
N ASP A 28 -1.22 -10.76 -9.00
CA ASP A 28 -1.20 -11.19 -7.59
C ASP A 28 -1.72 -10.11 -6.60
N ASP A 29 -2.54 -9.16 -7.05
CA ASP A 29 -3.10 -8.05 -6.25
C ASP A 29 -2.08 -7.09 -5.59
N LYS A 30 -0.79 -7.19 -5.96
CA LYS A 30 0.24 -6.24 -5.51
C LYS A 30 0.02 -4.89 -6.19
N ILE A 31 0.22 -3.82 -5.44
CA ILE A 31 0.08 -2.45 -5.94
C ILE A 31 1.48 -1.87 -6.11
N MET A 32 1.82 -1.42 -7.32
CA MET A 32 3.07 -0.76 -7.64
C MET A 32 2.80 0.71 -7.94
N ALA A 33 3.48 1.62 -7.23
CA ALA A 33 3.44 3.06 -7.50
C ALA A 33 4.70 3.47 -8.27
N LEU A 34 4.52 3.94 -9.49
CA LEU A 34 5.58 4.26 -10.44
C LEU A 34 5.62 5.77 -10.72
N ASP A 35 6.82 6.29 -10.96
CA ASP A 35 6.99 7.66 -11.45
C ASP A 35 6.75 7.77 -12.97
N GLY A 36 6.93 8.98 -13.53
CA GLY A 36 6.78 9.23 -14.96
C GLY A 36 7.79 8.52 -15.85
N GLY A 37 8.85 7.95 -15.29
CA GLY A 37 9.84 7.11 -15.98
C GLY A 37 9.53 5.62 -15.92
N TYR A 38 8.37 5.22 -15.36
CA TYR A 38 8.01 3.84 -15.04
C TYR A 38 8.95 3.17 -14.02
N GLU A 39 9.71 3.95 -13.25
CA GLU A 39 10.49 3.38 -12.16
C GLU A 39 9.59 3.17 -10.93
N THR A 40 9.70 2.01 -10.29
CA THR A 40 8.89 1.70 -9.09
C THR A 40 9.43 2.46 -7.89
N CYS A 41 8.67 3.43 -7.39
CA CYS A 41 8.98 4.17 -6.16
C CYS A 41 8.57 3.37 -4.93
N PHE A 42 7.37 2.79 -4.96
CA PHE A 42 6.81 1.99 -3.87
C PHE A 42 6.13 0.74 -4.40
N LYS A 43 6.16 -0.32 -3.59
CA LYS A 43 5.39 -1.56 -3.80
C LYS A 43 4.67 -1.92 -2.51
N PHE A 44 3.36 -2.15 -2.61
CA PHE A 44 2.50 -2.59 -1.54
C PHE A 44 2.10 -4.04 -1.82
N ASP A 45 2.71 -4.97 -1.09
CA ASP A 45 2.30 -6.37 -1.08
C ASP A 45 1.14 -6.52 -0.09
N LEU A 46 -0.05 -6.15 -0.55
CA LEU A 46 -1.30 -6.14 0.22
C LEU A 46 -2.01 -7.49 0.09
N VAL A 47 -2.30 -8.11 1.22
CA VAL A 47 -3.15 -9.30 1.32
C VAL A 47 -4.31 -8.96 2.22
N VAL A 48 -5.52 -9.28 1.79
CA VAL A 48 -6.75 -8.96 2.52
C VAL A 48 -7.52 -10.24 2.80
N SER A 49 -8.03 -10.37 4.01
CA SER A 49 -8.95 -11.41 4.43
C SER A 49 -10.23 -10.81 5.02
N ASP A 50 -11.18 -11.67 5.40
CA ASP A 50 -12.42 -11.26 6.05
C ASP A 50 -12.20 -10.62 7.44
N ASN A 51 -11.07 -10.92 8.09
CA ASN A 51 -10.81 -10.51 9.48
C ASN A 51 -9.71 -9.45 9.59
N ASP A 52 -8.79 -9.40 8.62
CA ASP A 52 -7.60 -8.57 8.68
C ASP A 52 -7.09 -8.16 7.30
N PHE A 53 -6.06 -7.35 7.30
CA PHE A 53 -5.16 -7.18 6.17
C PHE A 53 -3.71 -7.23 6.63
N SER A 54 -2.84 -7.66 5.72
CA SER A 54 -1.40 -7.50 5.86
C SER A 54 -0.84 -6.71 4.68
N CYS A 55 0.13 -5.86 4.94
CA CYS A 55 0.78 -5.08 3.90
C CYS A 55 2.27 -4.98 4.18
N ALA A 56 3.09 -5.50 3.27
CA ALA A 56 4.51 -5.19 3.24
C ALA A 56 4.74 -4.01 2.27
N VAL A 57 5.32 -2.93 2.78
CA VAL A 57 5.65 -1.74 1.98
C VAL A 57 7.13 -1.77 1.68
N LEU A 58 7.45 -1.80 0.39
CA LEU A 58 8.81 -1.68 -0.12
C LEU A 58 8.97 -0.32 -0.81
N SER A 59 10.15 0.29 -0.69
CA SER A 59 10.52 1.46 -1.49
C SER A 59 11.80 1.20 -2.27
N ARG A 60 12.06 2.08 -3.23
CA ARG A 60 13.32 2.12 -3.94
C ARG A 60 14.50 2.31 -2.99
N GLY A 61 15.49 1.42 -3.09
CA GLY A 61 16.83 1.56 -2.53
C GLY A 61 17.90 1.44 -3.62
N GLU A 62 19.18 1.45 -3.24
CA GLU A 62 20.32 1.50 -4.18
C GLU A 62 20.37 0.33 -5.17
N ARG A 63 19.86 -0.85 -4.79
CA ARG A 63 19.93 -2.09 -5.58
C ARG A 63 18.56 -2.65 -5.96
N GLY A 64 17.51 -1.84 -5.85
CA GLY A 64 16.13 -2.25 -6.10
C GLY A 64 15.22 -2.03 -4.90
N LEU A 65 14.08 -2.71 -4.88
CA LEU A 65 13.08 -2.54 -3.82
C LEU A 65 13.56 -3.15 -2.50
N VAL A 66 13.51 -2.36 -1.44
CA VAL A 66 13.86 -2.74 -0.08
C VAL A 66 12.62 -2.66 0.79
N LEU A 67 12.43 -3.67 1.63
CA LEU A 67 11.36 -3.68 2.60
C LEU A 67 11.58 -2.58 3.64
N ASN A 68 10.62 -1.64 3.75
CA ASN A 68 10.64 -0.60 4.76
C ASN A 68 9.86 -1.00 6.01
N ARG A 69 8.61 -1.45 5.84
CA ARG A 69 7.69 -1.72 6.94
C ARG A 69 6.70 -2.82 6.60
N ARG A 70 6.26 -3.54 7.63
CA ARG A 70 5.18 -4.53 7.55
C ARG A 70 4.06 -4.15 8.51
N PHE A 71 2.83 -4.39 8.08
CA PHE A 71 1.62 -4.22 8.86
C PHE A 71 0.83 -5.53 8.81
N ASN A 72 0.29 -5.96 9.95
CA ASN A 72 -0.68 -7.04 10.06
C ASN A 72 -1.76 -6.54 11.02
N VAL A 73 -2.91 -6.17 10.48
CA VAL A 73 -3.90 -5.34 11.18
C VAL A 73 -5.28 -5.98 11.04
N SER A 74 -5.89 -6.31 12.18
CA SER A 74 -7.28 -6.74 12.24
C SER A 74 -8.21 -5.59 11.84
N TRP A 75 -9.33 -5.90 11.17
CA TRP A 75 -10.37 -4.90 10.90
C TRP A 75 -10.99 -4.30 12.17
N SER A 76 -10.89 -5.01 13.29
CA SER A 76 -11.31 -4.52 14.61
C SER A 76 -10.28 -3.60 15.29
N ASP A 77 -9.06 -3.50 14.76
CA ASP A 77 -7.99 -2.67 15.32
C ASP A 77 -7.95 -1.29 14.66
N ALA A 78 -8.76 -0.38 15.19
CA ALA A 78 -8.79 1.00 14.71
C ALA A 78 -7.46 1.75 14.89
N ALA A 79 -6.62 1.38 15.87
CA ALA A 79 -5.33 2.03 16.08
C ALA A 79 -4.34 1.61 15.00
N GLY A 80 -4.24 0.31 14.72
CA GLY A 80 -3.41 -0.23 13.65
C GLY A 80 -3.81 0.28 12.26
N ILE A 81 -5.11 0.44 11.99
CA ILE A 81 -5.60 1.02 10.73
C ILE A 81 -5.11 2.48 10.58
N ARG A 82 -5.22 3.29 11.65
CA ARG A 82 -4.74 4.68 11.63
C ARG A 82 -3.24 4.76 11.46
N GLU A 83 -2.48 3.93 12.18
CA GLU A 83 -1.03 3.86 12.05
C GLU A 83 -0.60 3.54 10.61
N PHE A 84 -1.27 2.57 9.98
CA PHE A 84 -1.04 2.24 8.57
C PHE A 84 -1.33 3.45 7.65
N MET A 85 -2.49 4.10 7.83
CA MET A 85 -2.88 5.26 7.02
C MET A 85 -1.92 6.44 7.20
N GLU A 86 -1.49 6.72 8.42
CA GLU A 86 -0.51 7.77 8.72
C GLU A 86 0.84 7.46 8.09
N TYR A 87 1.29 6.19 8.14
CA TYR A 87 2.50 5.75 7.48
C TYR A 87 2.42 5.96 5.96
N VAL A 88 1.35 5.50 5.31
CA VAL A 88 1.15 5.68 3.86
C VAL A 88 1.11 7.16 3.47
N ARG A 89 0.51 8.02 4.29
CA ARG A 89 0.49 9.47 4.08
C ARG A 89 1.88 10.11 4.22
N GLY A 90 2.76 9.51 5.03
CA GLY A 90 4.12 9.99 5.30
C GLY A 90 5.21 9.42 4.40
N LEU A 91 4.91 8.45 3.52
CA LEU A 91 5.84 7.93 2.51
C LEU A 91 6.37 9.03 1.59
#